data_AF-A0A383C4D3-F1
#
_entry.id   AF-A0A383C4D3-F1
#
_cell.length_a   1.000
_cell.length_b   1.000
_cell.length_c   1.000
_cell.angle_alpha   90.00
_cell.angle_beta   90.00
_cell.angle_gamma   90.00
#
_symmetry.space_group_name_H-M   'P 1'
#
loop_
_entity.id
_entity.type
_entity.pdbx_description
1 polymer ?
#
loop_
_entity_poly.entity_id
_entity_poly.type
_entity_poly.pdbx_seq_one_letter_code
_entity_poly.pdbx_strand_id
1 'polypeptide(L)'
;MSGLNPEQIRLFRHNGFLKMPGRLPTETVERVRAAILKDMEREAEPVVRDADGKVVRLSQVLDRDPLFLEVASSDVVLHPLQSLLGPNIEVVRNRHNHATLNLASRNSDYLHRDVRQWSRPLVTVIFYLEETTIENGCTVMIPGSHLLPGLPVLHGIEKQDWVEKSGIVDQ
;
A
#
# COMPACT_ATOMS: atom_id res chain seq x y z
N MET A 1 7.47 -15.56 -14.66
CA MET A 1 8.05 -15.87 -13.33
C MET A 1 7.01 -16.65 -12.54
N SER A 2 7.41 -17.69 -11.81
CA SER A 2 6.50 -18.50 -10.98
C SER A 2 5.97 -17.70 -9.79
N GLY A 3 4.86 -18.16 -9.19
CA GLY A 3 4.29 -17.60 -7.94
C GLY A 3 5.24 -17.71 -6.74
N LEU A 4 4.72 -17.38 -5.55
CA LEU A 4 5.52 -17.38 -4.31
C LEU A 4 5.96 -18.79 -3.94
N ASN A 5 7.20 -18.92 -3.48
CA ASN A 5 7.69 -20.15 -2.89
C ASN A 5 7.15 -20.34 -1.45
N PRO A 6 7.28 -21.54 -0.85
CA PRO A 6 6.77 -21.79 0.49
C PRO A 6 7.36 -20.89 1.59
N GLU A 7 8.62 -20.45 1.47
CA GLU A 7 9.25 -19.54 2.43
C GLU A 7 8.67 -18.13 2.36
N GLN A 8 8.47 -17.61 1.16
CA GLN A 8 7.84 -16.31 0.92
C GLN A 8 6.40 -16.30 1.44
N ILE A 9 5.64 -17.38 1.22
CA ILE A 9 4.29 -17.54 1.78
C ILE A 9 4.34 -17.54 3.31
N ARG A 10 5.26 -18.30 3.92
CA ARG A 10 5.42 -18.31 5.39
C ARG A 10 5.79 -16.93 5.94
N LEU A 11 6.73 -16.23 5.31
CA LEU A 11 7.13 -14.88 5.69
C LEU A 11 5.95 -13.91 5.61
N PHE A 12 5.18 -13.93 4.52
CA PHE A 12 3.98 -13.08 4.39
C PHE A 12 2.96 -13.38 5.50
N ARG A 13 2.68 -14.67 5.76
CA ARG A 13 1.70 -15.07 6.79
C ARG A 13 2.17 -14.71 8.21
N HIS A 14 3.47 -14.79 8.47
CA HIS A 14 4.06 -14.49 9.77
C HIS A 14 4.21 -12.98 10.01
N ASN A 15 4.71 -12.22 9.03
CA ASN A 15 5.02 -10.80 9.19
C ASN A 15 3.87 -9.88 8.78
N GLY A 16 2.93 -10.35 7.95
CA GLY A 16 1.81 -9.55 7.44
C GLY A 16 2.15 -8.75 6.17
N PHE A 17 3.40 -8.80 5.72
CA PHE A 17 3.86 -8.17 4.49
C PHE A 17 4.99 -8.97 3.85
N LEU A 18 5.24 -8.71 2.56
CA LEU A 18 6.36 -9.27 1.82
C LEU A 18 6.87 -8.24 0.82
N LYS A 19 8.17 -7.93 0.87
CA LYS A 19 8.83 -7.14 -0.17
C LYS A 19 9.17 -8.06 -1.34
N MET A 20 8.61 -7.78 -2.50
CA MET A 20 8.87 -8.58 -3.69
C MET A 20 10.24 -8.23 -4.29
N PRO A 21 11.05 -9.23 -4.71
CA PRO A 21 12.29 -8.98 -5.45
C PRO A 21 12.01 -8.53 -6.89
N GLY A 22 10.87 -8.95 -7.46
CA GLY A 22 10.41 -8.52 -8.78
C GLY A 22 10.07 -7.03 -8.79
N ARG A 23 10.49 -6.35 -9.85
CA ARG A 23 10.18 -4.94 -10.11
C ARG A 23 9.36 -4.83 -11.39
N LEU A 24 8.54 -3.79 -11.48
CA LEU A 24 7.99 -3.39 -12.77
C LEU A 24 9.14 -3.02 -13.72
N PRO A 25 9.00 -3.26 -15.04
CA PRO A 25 9.95 -2.74 -16.01
C PRO A 25 10.09 -1.23 -15.88
N THR A 26 11.31 -0.70 -16.05
CA THR A 26 11.59 0.73 -15.93
C THR A 26 10.67 1.58 -16.81
N GLU A 27 10.43 1.14 -18.05
CA GLU A 27 9.51 1.82 -18.96
C GLU A 27 8.08 1.91 -18.41
N THR A 28 7.59 0.83 -17.76
CA THR A 28 6.28 0.83 -17.11
C THR A 28 6.24 1.81 -15.94
N VAL A 29 7.29 1.87 -15.12
CA VAL A 29 7.40 2.82 -14.01
C VAL A 29 7.35 4.26 -14.53
N GLU A 30 8.11 4.59 -15.58
CA GLU A 30 8.10 5.93 -16.17
C GLU A 30 6.74 6.30 -16.76
N ARG A 31 6.06 5.37 -17.45
CA ARG A 31 4.70 5.60 -17.96
C ARG A 31 3.71 5.88 -16.83
N VAL A 32 3.73 5.10 -15.76
CA VAL A 32 2.83 5.29 -14.60
C VAL A 32 3.13 6.63 -13.92
N ARG A 33 4.41 6.94 -13.70
CA ARG A 33 4.84 8.20 -13.09
C ARG A 33 4.44 9.41 -13.93
N ALA A 34 4.61 9.35 -15.25
CA ALA A 34 4.17 10.40 -16.16
C ALA A 34 2.64 10.61 -16.13
N ALA A 35 1.85 9.53 -16.08
CA ALA A 35 0.40 9.61 -15.97
C ALA A 35 -0.03 10.29 -14.65
N ILE A 36 0.59 9.91 -13.52
CA ILE A 36 0.33 10.53 -12.21
C ILE A 36 0.71 12.02 -12.22
N LEU A 37 1.91 12.36 -12.68
CA LEU A 37 2.39 13.76 -12.68
C LEU A 37 1.53 14.65 -13.56
N LYS A 38 1.09 14.15 -14.73
CA LYS A 38 0.17 14.87 -15.62
C LYS A 38 -1.17 15.17 -14.95
N ASP A 39 -1.76 14.20 -14.24
CA ASP A 39 -3.03 14.40 -13.54
C ASP A 39 -2.88 15.29 -12.30
N MET A 40 -1.72 15.24 -11.63
CA MET A 40 -1.38 16.14 -10.52
C MET A 40 -1.26 17.59 -10.98
N GLU A 41 -0.54 17.84 -12.08
CA GLU A 41 -0.38 19.18 -12.66
C GLU A 41 -1.72 19.80 -13.08
N ARG A 42 -2.66 18.96 -13.52
CA ARG A 42 -4.02 19.36 -13.90
C ARG A 42 -4.99 19.44 -12.72
N GLU A 43 -4.56 19.02 -11.54
CA GLU A 43 -5.42 18.80 -10.37
C GLU A 43 -6.70 18.02 -10.71
N ALA A 44 -6.58 16.96 -11.52
CA ALA A 44 -7.72 16.21 -12.01
C ALA A 44 -8.45 15.49 -10.86
N GLU A 45 -9.63 15.98 -10.48
CA GLU A 45 -10.45 15.40 -9.41
C GLU A 45 -10.84 13.92 -9.69
N PRO A 46 -11.00 13.08 -8.65
CA PRO A 46 -10.95 13.40 -7.22
C PRO A 46 -9.52 13.38 -6.65
N VAL A 47 -9.13 14.45 -5.96
CA VAL A 47 -7.81 14.58 -5.31
C VAL A 47 -7.92 14.84 -3.81
N VAL A 48 -6.82 14.61 -3.08
CA VAL A 48 -6.65 15.07 -1.69
C VAL A 48 -5.57 16.13 -1.66
N ARG A 49 -5.85 17.18 -0.90
CA ARG A 49 -4.93 18.29 -0.67
C ARG A 49 -4.45 18.29 0.77
N ASP A 50 -3.22 18.74 0.99
CA ASP A 50 -2.69 18.99 2.34
C ASP A 50 -3.25 20.29 2.94
N ALA A 51 -2.74 20.67 4.11
CA ALA A 51 -3.16 21.87 4.83
C ALA A 51 -2.83 23.18 4.09
N ASP A 52 -1.83 23.15 3.20
CA ASP A 52 -1.42 24.29 2.39
C ASP A 52 -2.15 24.33 1.03
N GLY A 53 -3.09 23.40 0.80
CA GLY A 53 -3.89 23.31 -0.41
C GLY A 53 -3.18 22.60 -1.57
N LYS A 54 -1.98 22.04 -1.37
CA LYS A 54 -1.25 21.35 -2.42
C LYS A 54 -1.82 19.95 -2.62
N VAL A 55 -1.96 19.52 -3.88
CA VAL A 55 -2.40 18.16 -4.18
C VAL A 55 -1.33 17.15 -3.76
N VAL A 56 -1.71 16.21 -2.88
CA VAL A 56 -0.84 15.16 -2.35
C VAL A 56 -1.29 13.76 -2.73
N ARG A 57 -2.53 13.58 -3.19
CA ARG A 57 -3.03 12.26 -3.59
C ARG A 57 -4.06 12.35 -4.72
N LEU A 58 -3.91 11.51 -5.73
CA LEU A 58 -4.95 11.23 -6.72
C LEU A 58 -5.75 10.03 -6.22
N SER A 59 -7.07 10.17 -6.12
CA SER A 59 -7.96 9.05 -5.80
C SER A 59 -8.52 8.44 -7.09
N GLN A 60 -9.01 7.20 -7.00
CA GLN A 60 -9.66 6.47 -8.10
C GLN A 60 -8.75 6.25 -9.32
N VAL A 61 -7.47 5.92 -9.11
CA VAL A 61 -6.49 5.78 -10.20
C VAL A 61 -6.89 4.75 -11.25
N LEU A 62 -7.57 3.67 -10.86
CA LEU A 62 -8.08 2.65 -11.78
C LEU A 62 -9.12 3.18 -12.78
N ASP A 63 -9.75 4.32 -12.50
CA ASP A 63 -10.77 4.94 -13.35
C ASP A 63 -10.20 6.06 -14.23
N ARG A 64 -8.90 6.42 -14.05
CA ARG A 64 -8.25 7.55 -14.73
C ARG A 64 -7.61 7.15 -16.06
N ASP A 65 -6.80 6.10 -16.03
CA ASP A 65 -6.05 5.62 -17.19
C ASP A 65 -6.03 4.07 -17.18
N PRO A 66 -6.35 3.40 -18.31
CA PRO A 66 -6.27 1.94 -18.41
C PRO A 66 -4.93 1.35 -17.95
N LEU A 67 -3.84 2.11 -18.06
CA LEU A 67 -2.50 1.75 -17.58
C LEU A 67 -2.51 1.26 -16.12
N PHE A 68 -3.29 1.88 -15.24
CA PHE A 68 -3.29 1.49 -13.82
C PHE A 68 -3.88 0.09 -13.63
N LEU A 69 -4.94 -0.24 -14.36
CA LEU A 69 -5.53 -1.57 -14.33
C LEU A 69 -4.64 -2.60 -15.03
N GLU A 70 -4.00 -2.23 -16.14
CA GLU A 70 -2.99 -3.06 -16.83
C GLU A 70 -1.85 -3.45 -15.87
N VAL A 71 -1.31 -2.48 -15.12
CA VAL A 71 -0.26 -2.75 -14.12
C VAL A 71 -0.78 -3.60 -12.97
N ALA A 72 -1.94 -3.28 -12.42
CA ALA A 72 -2.54 -4.02 -11.30
C ALA A 72 -2.90 -5.48 -11.66
N SER A 73 -3.15 -5.76 -12.95
CA SER A 73 -3.47 -7.09 -13.48
C SER A 73 -2.28 -7.79 -14.16
N SER A 74 -1.08 -7.23 -14.07
CA SER A 74 0.12 -7.85 -14.65
C SER A 74 0.57 -9.10 -13.89
N ASP A 75 1.27 -10.01 -14.58
CA ASP A 75 1.78 -11.27 -14.01
C ASP A 75 2.67 -11.08 -12.77
N VAL A 76 3.43 -9.98 -12.71
CA VAL A 76 4.27 -9.66 -11.55
C VAL A 76 3.45 -9.40 -10.28
N VAL A 77 2.17 -9.05 -10.44
CA VAL A 77 1.20 -8.85 -9.36
C VAL A 77 0.34 -10.09 -9.15
N LEU A 78 -0.25 -10.61 -10.23
CA LEU A 78 -1.22 -11.70 -10.13
C LEU A 78 -0.58 -13.02 -9.69
N HIS A 79 0.61 -13.39 -10.15
CA HIS A 79 1.20 -14.67 -9.74
C HIS A 79 1.48 -14.74 -8.23
N PRO A 80 2.08 -13.71 -7.58
CA PRO A 80 2.21 -13.69 -6.13
C PRO A 80 0.87 -13.71 -5.40
N LEU A 81 -0.10 -12.89 -5.85
CA LEU A 81 -1.42 -12.84 -5.22
C LEU A 81 -2.16 -14.16 -5.33
N GLN A 82 -2.06 -14.88 -6.46
CA GLN A 82 -2.67 -16.20 -6.64
C GLN A 82 -2.13 -17.22 -5.64
N SER A 83 -0.84 -17.13 -5.29
CA SER A 83 -0.24 -17.98 -4.25
C SER A 83 -0.79 -17.69 -2.85
N LEU A 84 -1.31 -16.48 -2.61
CA LEU A 84 -1.84 -16.05 -1.31
C LEU A 84 -3.36 -16.16 -1.20
N LEU A 85 -4.09 -15.86 -2.27
CA LEU A 85 -5.54 -15.70 -2.30
C LEU A 85 -6.26 -16.77 -3.13
N GLY A 86 -5.53 -17.55 -3.93
CA GLY A 86 -6.09 -18.45 -4.93
C GLY A 86 -6.38 -17.74 -6.26
N PRO A 87 -6.95 -18.45 -7.24
CA PRO A 87 -7.05 -17.98 -8.63
C PRO A 87 -8.09 -16.87 -8.87
N ASN A 88 -9.08 -16.74 -7.99
CA ASN A 88 -10.21 -15.82 -8.16
C ASN A 88 -9.94 -14.51 -7.41
N ILE A 89 -9.23 -13.59 -8.06
CA ILE A 89 -8.83 -12.31 -7.47
C ILE A 89 -9.71 -11.19 -8.02
N GLU A 90 -10.28 -10.40 -7.11
CA GLU A 90 -11.01 -9.17 -7.43
C GLU A 90 -10.25 -7.95 -6.94
N VAL A 91 -10.24 -6.88 -7.73
CA VAL A 91 -9.71 -5.58 -7.31
C VAL A 91 -10.79 -4.77 -6.59
N VAL A 92 -10.49 -4.33 -5.37
CA VAL A 92 -11.38 -3.50 -4.58
C VAL A 92 -11.15 -2.03 -4.93
N ARG A 93 -12.17 -1.36 -5.49
CA ARG A 93 -12.03 0.03 -5.97
C ARG A 93 -12.18 1.11 -4.88
N ASN A 94 -12.77 0.77 -3.73
CA ASN A 94 -13.06 1.73 -2.67
C ASN A 94 -11.97 1.82 -1.58
N ARG A 95 -10.82 1.15 -1.77
CA ARG A 95 -9.67 1.18 -0.84
C ARG A 95 -8.37 1.06 -1.63
N HIS A 96 -7.32 1.77 -1.18
CA HIS A 96 -5.97 1.78 -1.80
C HIS A 96 -5.95 1.95 -3.33
N ASN A 97 -7.03 2.53 -3.88
CA ASN A 97 -7.15 2.91 -5.29
C ASN A 97 -6.74 4.37 -5.40
N HIS A 98 -5.45 4.64 -5.16
CA HIS A 98 -4.89 5.99 -5.17
C HIS A 98 -3.39 5.99 -5.49
N ALA A 99 -2.89 7.16 -5.87
CA ALA A 99 -1.46 7.46 -5.96
C ALA A 99 -1.15 8.64 -5.03
N THR A 100 -0.15 8.49 -4.16
CA THR A 100 0.21 9.48 -3.14
C THR A 100 1.61 10.01 -3.39
N LEU A 101 1.80 11.32 -3.26
CA LEU A 101 3.11 11.95 -3.17
C LEU A 101 3.50 12.07 -1.71
N ASN A 102 4.63 11.47 -1.35
CA ASN A 102 5.14 11.56 0.01
C ASN A 102 5.98 12.84 0.17
N LEU A 103 5.28 13.96 0.28
CA LEU A 103 5.92 15.26 0.45
C LEU A 103 6.29 15.46 1.93
N ALA A 104 7.37 16.20 2.18
CA ALA A 104 7.68 16.68 3.52
C ALA A 104 6.49 17.49 4.04
N SER A 105 5.78 16.92 5.01
CA SER A 105 4.54 17.45 5.56
C SER A 105 4.70 17.58 7.08
N ARG A 106 3.97 18.54 7.66
CA ARG A 106 3.91 18.69 9.13
C ARG A 106 3.06 17.62 9.80
N ASN A 107 2.28 16.87 9.03
CA ASN A 107 1.46 15.77 9.50
C ASN A 107 2.24 14.46 9.32
N SER A 108 2.53 13.79 10.43
CA SER A 108 2.94 12.39 10.43
C SER A 108 1.70 11.51 10.36
N ASP A 109 1.65 10.58 9.42
CA ASP A 109 0.66 9.51 9.48
C ASP A 109 0.86 8.71 10.77
N TYR A 110 -0.25 8.44 11.48
CA TYR A 110 -0.24 7.59 12.66
C TYR A 110 -0.36 6.12 12.26
N LEU A 111 0.16 5.23 13.11
CA LEU A 111 -0.01 3.80 12.89
C LEU A 111 -1.50 3.45 12.91
N HIS A 112 -1.91 2.68 11.91
CA HIS A 112 -3.30 2.31 11.72
C HIS A 112 -3.45 0.93 11.10
N ARG A 113 -4.67 0.39 11.20
CA ARG A 113 -5.09 -0.84 10.51
C ARG A 113 -6.17 -0.49 9.50
N ASP A 114 -5.93 -0.84 8.24
CA ASP A 114 -6.88 -0.59 7.15
C ASP A 114 -8.19 -1.36 7.33
N VAL A 115 -8.10 -2.54 7.94
CA VAL A 115 -9.21 -3.47 8.11
C VAL A 115 -9.27 -3.93 9.57
N ARG A 116 -10.40 -3.63 10.22
CA ARG A 116 -10.73 -4.13 11.58
C ARG A 116 -11.48 -5.46 11.56
N GLN A 117 -12.10 -5.82 10.44
CA GLN A 117 -12.90 -7.03 10.30
C GLN A 117 -12.09 -8.19 9.72
N TRP A 118 -12.23 -9.37 10.31
CA TRP A 118 -11.54 -10.60 9.94
C TRP A 118 -12.17 -11.31 8.73
N SER A 119 -13.32 -10.86 8.23
CA SER A 119 -14.20 -11.64 7.35
C SER A 119 -13.77 -11.71 5.87
N ARG A 120 -12.78 -10.94 5.42
CA ARG A 120 -12.25 -11.01 4.03
C ARG A 120 -10.72 -10.81 4.00
N PRO A 121 -9.94 -11.72 3.39
CA PRO A 121 -8.51 -11.52 3.21
C PRO A 121 -8.28 -10.48 2.10
N LEU A 122 -8.17 -9.21 2.49
CA LEU A 122 -7.71 -8.13 1.61
C LEU A 122 -6.18 -8.10 1.63
N VAL A 123 -5.56 -7.98 0.47
CA VAL A 123 -4.11 -7.77 0.32
C VAL A 123 -3.90 -6.49 -0.46
N THR A 124 -3.10 -5.59 0.11
CA THR A 124 -2.70 -4.34 -0.55
C THR A 124 -1.38 -4.57 -1.27
N VAL A 125 -1.29 -4.13 -2.52
CA VAL A 125 -0.04 -4.08 -3.29
C VAL A 125 0.39 -2.63 -3.36
N ILE A 126 1.60 -2.34 -2.88
CA ILE A 126 2.19 -1.00 -2.89
C ILE A 126 3.31 -0.98 -3.91
N PHE A 127 3.24 -0.04 -4.85
CA PHE A 127 4.32 0.23 -5.79
C PHE A 127 5.06 1.50 -5.37
N TYR A 128 6.36 1.35 -5.11
CA TYR A 128 7.25 2.51 -5.08
C TYR A 128 7.70 2.80 -6.50
N LEU A 129 7.35 4.00 -6.99
CA LEU A 129 7.64 4.45 -8.36
C LEU A 129 8.95 5.25 -8.46
N GLU A 130 9.67 5.35 -7.34
CA GLU A 130 10.99 5.94 -7.22
C GLU A 130 11.76 5.22 -6.10
N GLU A 131 13.02 5.57 -5.91
CA GLU A 131 13.78 5.07 -4.77
C GLU A 131 13.16 5.59 -3.47
N THR A 132 12.83 4.67 -2.57
CA THR A 132 12.19 5.01 -1.29
C THR A 132 13.00 4.46 -0.14
N THR A 133 13.32 5.36 0.79
CA THR A 133 14.15 5.16 1.96
C THR A 133 13.39 5.61 3.21
N ILE A 134 13.97 5.42 4.38
CA ILE A 134 13.37 5.89 5.64
C ILE A 134 13.30 7.43 5.63
N GLU A 135 14.33 8.07 5.10
CA GLU A 135 14.50 9.53 5.09
C GLU A 135 13.48 10.24 4.19
N ASN A 136 13.07 9.61 3.08
CA ASN A 136 12.00 10.12 2.22
C ASN A 136 10.62 9.46 2.49
N GLY A 137 10.50 8.80 3.65
CA GLY A 137 9.25 8.34 4.25
C GLY A 137 8.66 7.08 3.63
N CYS A 138 9.44 6.01 3.50
CA CYS A 138 8.90 4.69 3.19
C CYS A 138 7.78 4.28 4.16
N THR A 139 6.85 3.46 3.69
CA THR A 139 5.82 2.86 4.54
C THR A 139 6.46 2.02 5.64
N VAL A 140 6.13 2.34 6.89
CA VAL A 140 6.56 1.59 8.08
C VAL A 140 5.49 0.56 8.42
N MET A 141 5.91 -0.67 8.68
CA MET A 141 5.05 -1.79 9.06
C MET A 141 5.59 -2.42 10.33
N ILE A 142 4.72 -2.79 11.25
CA ILE A 142 5.08 -3.58 12.44
C ILE A 142 4.86 -5.07 12.13
N PRO A 143 5.92 -5.88 12.02
CA PRO A 143 5.80 -7.29 11.68
C PRO A 143 4.89 -8.04 12.65
N GLY A 144 3.98 -8.87 12.11
CA GLY A 144 3.09 -9.71 12.91
C GLY A 144 1.91 -8.97 13.56
N SER A 145 1.86 -7.64 13.48
CA SER A 145 0.78 -6.84 14.08
C SER A 145 -0.62 -7.16 13.52
N HIS A 146 -0.71 -7.76 12.33
CA HIS A 146 -1.98 -8.25 11.75
C HIS A 146 -2.58 -9.42 12.53
N LEU A 147 -1.76 -10.18 13.27
CA LEU A 147 -2.18 -11.30 14.12
C LEU A 147 -2.72 -10.85 15.48
N LEU A 148 -2.51 -9.58 15.85
CA LEU A 148 -3.05 -9.03 17.08
C LEU A 148 -4.58 -9.03 17.02
N PRO A 149 -5.26 -9.27 18.17
CA PRO A 149 -6.71 -9.25 18.25
C PRO A 149 -7.27 -7.95 17.67
N GLY A 150 -8.52 -7.98 17.23
CA GLY A 150 -9.18 -6.81 16.65
C GLY A 150 -9.08 -5.61 17.59
N LEU A 151 -8.55 -4.50 17.09
CA LEU A 151 -8.42 -3.26 17.86
C LEU A 151 -9.66 -2.39 17.67
N PRO A 152 -10.13 -1.73 18.74
CA PRO A 152 -11.29 -0.85 18.63
C PRO A 152 -10.98 0.39 17.77
N VAL A 153 -9.71 0.81 17.72
CA VAL A 153 -9.24 1.99 17.00
C VAL A 153 -8.71 1.66 15.60
N LEU A 154 -8.96 2.56 14.66
CA LEU A 154 -8.40 2.50 13.30
C LEU A 154 -6.99 3.10 13.28
N HIS A 155 -6.85 4.33 13.79
CA HIS A 155 -5.61 5.11 13.83
C HIS A 155 -5.15 5.36 15.26
N GLY A 156 -3.88 5.72 15.42
CA GLY A 156 -3.30 5.98 16.74
C GLY A 156 -3.18 4.71 17.56
N ILE A 157 -2.89 3.59 16.90
CA ILE A 157 -2.77 2.28 17.56
C ILE A 157 -1.66 2.31 18.61
N GLU A 158 -0.60 3.06 18.36
CA GLU A 158 0.51 3.29 19.29
C GLU A 158 0.09 3.94 20.61
N LYS A 159 -1.07 4.62 20.65
CA LYS A 159 -1.58 5.31 21.84
C LYS A 159 -2.46 4.41 22.73
N GLN A 160 -2.63 3.13 22.37
CA GLN A 160 -3.36 2.18 23.21
C GLN A 160 -2.45 1.67 24.33
N ASP A 161 -2.87 1.76 25.59
CA ASP A 161 -2.07 1.40 26.77
C ASP A 161 -1.34 0.06 26.65
N TRP A 162 -2.02 -0.97 26.15
CA TRP A 162 -1.43 -2.31 26.04
C TRP A 162 -0.47 -2.45 24.84
N VAL A 163 -0.63 -1.64 23.78
CA VAL A 163 0.31 -1.55 22.65
C VAL A 163 1.58 -0.85 23.11
N GLU A 164 1.43 0.31 23.76
CA GLU A 164 2.57 1.06 24.32
C GLU A 164 3.37 0.19 25.30
N LYS A 165 2.70 -0.47 26.26
CA LYS A 165 3.35 -1.37 27.22
C LYS A 165 4.04 -2.58 26.60
N SER A 166 3.67 -2.96 25.37
CA SER A 166 4.28 -4.11 24.70
C SER A 166 5.65 -3.78 24.09
N GLY A 167 5.98 -2.50 23.93
CA GLY A 167 7.21 -2.05 23.24
C GLY A 167 7.25 -2.42 21.75
N ILE A 168 6.13 -2.89 21.17
CA ILE A 168 6.08 -3.36 19.77
C ILE A 168 6.35 -2.25 18.76
N VAL A 169 6.11 -1.00 19.14
CA VAL A 169 6.36 0.19 18.32
C VAL A 169 7.84 0.61 18.33
N ASP A 170 8.63 0.12 19.28
CA ASP A 170 10.03 0.50 19.50
C ASP A 170 11.03 -0.51 18.90
N GLN A 171 10.55 -1.48 18.10
CA GLN A 171 11.34 -2.56 17.51
C GLN A 171 12.13 -2.13 16.26
#